data_AF-A0A7S2KNE5-F1
#
_entry.id   AF-A0A7S2KNE5-F1
#
_cell.length_a   1.000
_cell.length_b   1.000
_cell.length_c   1.000
_cell.angle_alpha   90.00
_cell.angle_beta   90.00
_cell.angle_gamma   90.00
#
_symmetry.space_group_name_H-M   'P 1'
#
loop_
_entity.id
_entity.type
_entity.pdbx_description
1 polymer ?
#
loop_
_entity_poly.entity_id
_entity_poly.type
_entity_poly.pdbx_seq_one_letter_code
_entity_poly.pdbx_strand_id
1 'polypeptide(L)'
;VEYCRAFGAVPEGVRAVDWDGDGDLDVIVTRTLMSVMDTTYQLGFAFFERVGDNSLRLRAAEGEGLFRHLSHVAADARIAANHILFTDLAGNGVPDLLIARF
;
A
#
# COMPACT_ATOMS: atom_id res chain seq x y z
N VAL A 1 -16.76 -12.23 19.34
CA VAL A 1 -15.43 -12.82 19.03
C VAL A 1 -14.93 -12.11 17.78
N GLU A 2 -14.06 -11.12 17.94
CA GLU A 2 -13.39 -10.50 16.79
C GLU A 2 -12.40 -11.52 16.24
N TYR A 3 -12.62 -11.95 15.00
CA TYR A 3 -11.62 -12.72 14.28
C TYR A 3 -10.47 -11.77 13.97
N CYS A 4 -9.36 -11.92 14.70
CA CYS A 4 -8.07 -11.42 14.26
C CYS A 4 -7.75 -12.14 12.94
N ARG A 5 -8.06 -11.48 11.81
CA ARG A 5 -7.74 -12.00 10.47
C ARG A 5 -6.22 -11.93 10.30
N ALA A 6 -5.52 -12.97 10.73
CA ALA A 6 -4.14 -13.18 10.35
C ALA A 6 -4.10 -13.58 8.87
N PHE A 7 -4.00 -12.58 7.99
CA PHE A 7 -3.68 -12.82 6.59
C PHE A 7 -2.21 -13.18 6.47
N GLY A 8 -1.89 -14.23 5.72
CA GLY A 8 -0.54 -14.41 5.19
C GLY A 8 -0.30 -13.28 4.19
N ALA A 9 0.38 -12.23 4.63
CA ALA A 9 0.80 -11.12 3.78
C ALA A 9 2.24 -11.35 3.34
N VAL A 10 2.47 -11.43 2.04
CA VAL A 10 3.83 -11.46 1.48
C VAL A 10 4.16 -10.04 1.02
N PRO A 11 5.14 -9.35 1.63
CA PRO A 11 5.60 -8.07 1.12
C PRO A 11 6.28 -8.26 -0.25
N GLU A 12 5.95 -7.40 -1.20
CA GLU A 12 6.42 -7.50 -2.59
C GLU A 12 7.21 -6.27 -3.03
N GLY A 13 6.83 -5.10 -2.52
CA GLY A 13 7.51 -3.85 -2.79
C GLY A 13 7.60 -2.99 -1.53
N VAL A 14 8.72 -2.30 -1.39
CA VAL A 14 8.95 -1.30 -0.35
C VAL A 14 9.47 -0.04 -1.01
N ARG A 15 8.98 1.11 -0.57
CA ARG A 15 9.54 2.40 -0.96
C ARG A 15 9.51 3.37 0.22
N ALA A 16 10.56 4.17 0.32
CA ALA A 16 10.62 5.30 1.23
C ALA A 16 10.39 6.62 0.48
N VAL A 17 9.59 7.51 1.05
CA VAL A 17 9.24 8.82 0.50
C VAL A 17 8.87 9.76 1.64
N ASP A 18 9.19 11.04 1.53
CA ASP A 18 8.65 12.09 2.39
C ASP A 18 7.25 12.43 1.88
N TRP A 19 6.20 11.83 2.46
CA TRP A 19 4.85 11.88 1.90
C TRP A 19 4.14 13.20 2.22
N ASP A 20 4.35 13.72 3.43
CA ASP A 20 3.66 14.92 3.91
C ASP A 20 4.53 16.20 3.86
N GLY A 21 5.80 16.07 3.48
CA GLY A 21 6.71 17.19 3.26
C GLY A 21 7.34 17.72 4.54
N ASP A 22 7.34 16.94 5.62
CA ASP A 22 7.93 17.34 6.90
C ASP A 22 9.46 17.12 6.96
N GLY A 23 10.03 16.48 5.93
CA GLY A 23 11.46 16.28 5.74
C GLY A 23 11.97 14.95 6.27
N ASP A 24 11.11 14.10 6.82
CA ASP A 24 11.45 12.74 7.21
C ASP A 24 11.01 11.71 6.16
N LEU A 25 11.42 10.45 6.34
CA LEU A 25 11.10 9.38 5.38
C LEU A 25 10.08 8.43 5.96
N ASP A 26 8.95 8.35 5.26
CA ASP A 26 7.87 7.39 5.46
C ASP A 26 8.12 6.09 4.71
N VAL A 27 7.31 5.07 5.00
CA VAL A 27 7.43 3.75 4.38
C VAL A 27 6.09 3.31 3.80
N ILE A 28 6.12 2.93 2.52
CA ILE A 28 4.98 2.28 1.86
C ILE A 28 5.39 0.87 1.47
N VAL A 29 4.54 -0.08 1.83
CA VAL A 29 4.71 -1.51 1.56
C VAL A 29 3.57 -1.97 0.67
N THR A 30 3.87 -2.56 -0.49
CA THR A 30 2.91 -3.37 -1.24
C THR A 30 3.05 -4.82 -0.82
N ARG A 31 1.91 -5.51 -0.75
CA ARG A 31 1.84 -6.89 -0.31
C ARG A 31 0.74 -7.63 -1.04
N THR A 32 0.97 -8.90 -1.30
CA THR A 32 -0.11 -9.79 -1.71
C THR A 32 -0.78 -10.37 -0.48
N LEU A 33 -2.08 -10.16 -0.39
CA LEU A 33 -2.98 -10.75 0.60
C LEU A 33 -3.61 -12.00 0.01
N MET A 34 -3.46 -13.12 0.69
CA MET A 34 -4.20 -14.33 0.36
C MET A 34 -5.54 -14.34 1.07
N SER A 35 -6.63 -14.34 0.31
CA SER A 35 -7.95 -14.63 0.86
C SER A 35 -8.10 -16.14 1.06
N VAL A 36 -8.23 -16.54 2.33
CA VAL A 36 -8.43 -17.95 2.71
C VAL A 36 -9.83 -18.44 2.31
N MET A 37 -10.78 -17.53 2.09
CA MET A 37 -12.19 -17.86 1.85
C MET A 37 -12.52 -18.17 0.39
N ASP A 38 -11.80 -17.58 -0.56
CA ASP A 38 -12.05 -17.74 -1.99
C ASP A 38 -10.79 -18.07 -2.80
N THR A 39 -9.67 -18.35 -2.12
CA THR A 39 -8.35 -18.63 -2.73
C THR A 39 -7.83 -17.53 -3.65
N THR A 40 -8.42 -16.33 -3.60
CA THR A 40 -7.98 -15.20 -4.42
C THR A 40 -6.81 -14.48 -3.78
N TYR A 41 -5.97 -13.91 -4.63
CA TYR A 41 -4.89 -13.01 -4.24
C TYR A 41 -5.37 -11.58 -4.43
N GLN A 42 -5.35 -10.80 -3.36
CA GLN A 42 -5.67 -9.38 -3.36
C GLN A 42 -4.39 -8.57 -3.17
N LEU A 43 -4.30 -7.44 -3.86
CA LEU A 43 -3.18 -6.54 -3.65
C LEU A 43 -3.51 -5.61 -2.49
N GLY A 44 -2.75 -5.74 -1.43
CA GLY A 44 -2.78 -4.81 -0.31
C GLY A 44 -1.61 -3.84 -0.35
N PHE A 45 -1.78 -2.76 0.39
CA PHE A 45 -0.67 -1.91 0.79
C PHE A 45 -0.77 -1.57 2.28
N ALA A 46 0.31 -1.01 2.81
CA ALA A 46 0.35 -0.35 4.10
C ALA A 46 1.25 0.89 3.98
N PHE A 47 0.76 2.01 4.51
CA PHE A 47 1.47 3.28 4.62
C PHE A 47 1.79 3.55 6.09
N PHE A 48 3.08 3.72 6.37
CA PHE A 48 3.61 4.03 7.68
C PHE A 48 4.24 5.41 7.64
N GLU A 49 3.70 6.32 8.43
CA GLU A 49 4.30 7.64 8.64
C GLU A 49 5.36 7.55 9.71
N ARG A 50 6.52 8.16 9.49
CA ARG A 50 7.45 8.42 10.57
C ARG A 50 6.97 9.67 11.30
N VAL A 51 6.85 9.57 12.62
CA VAL A 51 6.44 10.71 13.44
C VAL A 51 7.62 11.22 14.25
N GLY A 52 7.52 12.44 14.79
CA GLY A 52 8.63 13.14 15.47
C GLY A 52 9.28 12.45 16.68
N ASP A 53 8.78 11.29 17.12
CA ASP A 53 9.46 10.41 18.09
C ASP A 53 10.32 9.30 17.42
N ASN A 54 10.53 9.40 16.10
CA ASN A 54 11.19 8.42 15.22
C ASN A 54 10.49 7.05 15.10
N SER A 55 9.28 6.89 15.65
CA SER A 55 8.48 5.69 15.44
C SER A 55 7.73 5.71 14.11
N LEU A 56 7.49 4.52 13.55
CA LEU A 56 6.61 4.35 12.40
C LEU A 56 5.18 4.07 12.88
N ARG A 57 4.21 4.85 12.41
CA ARG A 57 2.78 4.67 12.71
C ARG A 57 2.02 4.30 11.45
N LEU A 58 1.23 3.24 11.52
CA LEU A 58 0.32 2.88 10.43
C LEU A 58 -0.72 4.00 10.26
N ARG A 59 -0.75 4.63 9.08
CA ARG A 59 -1.72 5.69 8.76
C ARG A 59 -2.81 5.23 7.83
N ALA A 60 -2.51 4.26 6.96
CA ALA A 60 -3.50 3.66 6.11
C ALA A 60 -3.07 2.25 5.69
N ALA A 61 -4.07 1.40 5.51
CA ALA A 61 -3.95 0.15 4.81
C ALA A 61 -5.07 0.05 3.77
N GLU A 62 -4.97 -0.96 2.91
CA GLU A 62 -6.05 -1.30 1.99
C GLU A 62 -7.41 -1.35 2.73
N GLY A 63 -8.42 -0.69 2.16
CA GLY A 63 -9.78 -0.66 2.70
C GLY A 63 -10.09 0.46 3.69
N GLU A 64 -9.10 1.26 4.12
CA GLU A 64 -9.30 2.31 5.14
C GLU A 64 -9.66 3.71 4.59
N GLY A 65 -9.92 3.81 3.29
CA GLY A 65 -10.55 4.99 2.67
C GLY A 65 -9.65 6.23 2.50
N LEU A 66 -8.41 6.21 2.99
CA LEU A 66 -7.44 7.29 2.78
C LEU A 66 -6.97 7.39 1.31
N PHE A 67 -6.90 6.25 0.63
CA PHE A 67 -6.53 6.15 -0.77
C PHE A 67 -7.76 5.75 -1.61
N ARG A 68 -8.03 6.50 -2.67
CA ARG A 68 -9.07 6.15 -3.64
C ARG A 68 -8.50 5.16 -4.64
N HIS A 69 -8.97 3.91 -4.58
CA HIS A 69 -8.67 2.91 -5.60
C HIS A 69 -9.27 3.32 -6.95
N LEU A 70 -8.43 3.56 -7.96
CA LEU A 70 -8.87 4.09 -9.27
C LEU A 70 -9.17 3.01 -10.31
N SER A 71 -8.49 1.86 -10.30
CA SER A 71 -8.78 0.75 -11.23
C SER A 71 -8.08 -0.57 -10.85
N HIS A 72 -8.74 -1.69 -11.18
CA HIS A 72 -8.20 -3.05 -11.10
C HIS A 72 -8.45 -3.72 -12.45
N VAL A 73 -7.41 -4.21 -13.12
CA VAL A 73 -7.54 -5.18 -14.22
C VAL A 73 -7.08 -6.53 -13.69
N ALA A 74 -8.05 -7.41 -13.39
CA ALA A 74 -7.76 -8.76 -12.95
C ALA A 74 -7.49 -9.60 -14.20
N ALA A 75 -6.23 -9.95 -14.43
CA ALA A 75 -5.91 -11.12 -15.20
C ALA A 75 -5.51 -12.23 -14.22
N ASP A 76 -6.06 -13.41 -14.41
CA ASP A 76 -5.63 -14.63 -13.72
C ASP A 76 -4.10 -14.77 -13.73
N ALA A 77 -3.57 -15.37 -12.66
CA ALA A 77 -2.18 -15.81 -12.42
C ALA A 77 -1.28 -14.86 -11.58
N ARG A 78 -1.14 -15.18 -10.28
CA ARG A 78 0.04 -14.92 -9.43
C ARG A 78 0.82 -13.64 -9.77
N ILE A 79 0.20 -12.48 -9.55
CA ILE A 79 0.81 -11.19 -9.94
C ILE A 79 1.41 -10.51 -8.71
N ALA A 80 2.73 -10.35 -8.70
CA ALA A 80 3.39 -9.50 -7.72
C ALA A 80 3.27 -8.02 -8.13
N ALA A 81 2.94 -7.13 -7.19
CA ALA A 81 3.03 -5.69 -7.36
C ALA A 81 4.49 -5.24 -7.30
N ASN A 82 5.15 -5.34 -8.45
CA ASN A 82 6.59 -5.09 -8.55
C ASN A 82 6.96 -3.61 -8.71
N HIS A 83 6.02 -2.72 -9.02
CA HIS A 83 6.33 -1.32 -9.27
C HIS A 83 5.44 -0.36 -8.50
N ILE A 84 6.09 0.45 -7.67
CA ILE A 84 5.51 1.60 -6.97
C ILE A 84 6.07 2.86 -7.63
N LEU A 85 5.22 3.81 -7.99
CA LEU A 85 5.58 5.14 -8.47
C LEU A 85 4.92 6.20 -7.59
N PHE A 86 5.69 7.22 -7.24
CA PHE A 86 5.20 8.45 -6.63
C PHE A 86 5.29 9.58 -7.64
N THR A 87 4.18 10.27 -7.84
CA THR A 87 4.14 11.47 -8.66
C THR A 87 2.87 12.23 -8.32
N ASP A 88 2.92 13.55 -8.33
CA ASP A 88 1.73 14.39 -8.21
C ASP A 88 1.04 14.45 -9.58
N LEU A 89 0.14 13.50 -9.86
CA LEU A 89 -0.66 13.48 -11.09
C LEU A 89 -1.70 14.58 -11.10
N ALA A 90 -2.18 14.99 -9.92
CA ALA A 90 -3.23 16.01 -9.78
C ALA A 90 -2.70 17.45 -9.84
N GLY A 91 -1.39 17.66 -9.66
CA GLY A 91 -0.76 18.97 -9.58
C GLY A 91 -1.08 19.73 -8.30
N ASN A 92 -1.42 19.05 -7.20
CA ASN A 92 -1.85 19.66 -5.94
C ASN A 92 -0.75 19.72 -4.87
N GLY A 93 0.47 19.28 -5.18
CA GLY A 93 1.60 19.23 -4.27
C GLY A 93 1.57 18.06 -3.28
N VAL A 94 0.58 17.17 -3.37
CA VAL A 94 0.52 15.93 -2.59
C VAL A 94 0.85 14.77 -3.53
N PRO A 95 1.86 13.93 -3.22
CA PRO A 95 2.19 12.80 -4.08
C PRO A 95 0.99 11.86 -4.27
N ASP A 96 0.77 11.37 -5.50
CA ASP A 96 -0.12 10.23 -5.75
C ASP A 96 0.69 8.93 -5.72
N LEU A 97 0.04 7.85 -5.27
CA LEU A 97 0.59 6.49 -5.26
C LEU A 97 0.04 5.70 -6.45
N LEU A 98 0.93 5.30 -7.37
CA LEU A 98 0.63 4.34 -8.42
C LEU A 98 1.30 3.01 -8.11
N ILE A 99 0.51 1.94 -8.19
CA ILE A 99 1.03 0.57 -8.09
C ILE A 99 0.74 -0.11 -9.42
N ALA A 100 1.79 -0.40 -10.18
CA ALA A 100 1.71 -1.04 -11.48
C ALA A 100 1.95 -2.55 -11.36
N ARG A 101 1.19 -3.29 -12.17
CA ARG A 101 1.29 -4.74 -12.36
C ARG A 101 1.75 -5.02 -13.79
N PHE A 102 2.60 -6.03 -13.99
CA PHE A 102 2.99 -6.55 -15.30
C PHE A 102 2.73 -8.04 -15.37
#